data_AF-A0A7W3D3S0-F1
#
_entry.id   AF-A0A7W3D3S0-F1
#
_cell.length_a   1.000
_cell.length_b   1.000
_cell.length_c   1.000
_cell.angle_alpha   90.00
_cell.angle_beta   90.00
_cell.angle_gamma   90.00
#
_symmetry.space_group_name_H-M   'P 1'
#
loop_
_entity.id
_entity.type
_entity.pdbx_description
1 polymer ?
#
loop_
_entity_poly.entity_id
_entity_poly.type
_entity_poly.pdbx_seq_one_letter_code
_entity_poly.pdbx_strand_id
1 'polypeptide(L)'
;MAVQLANAESKCRELAAENAEMRSSIDATIGWQESTDPENGESVRMLVDIKTPATDAFLAEVRAQGVEMAACALDDVNQFNYANMLDDLAQKLRKDSNTADPLAAGIITEVGE
;
A
#
# COMPACT_ATOMS: atom_id res chain seq x y z
N MET A 1 2.78 15.98 18.77
CA MET A 1 2.64 14.58 19.23
C MET A 1 1.21 14.05 19.11
N ALA A 2 0.18 14.73 19.64
CA ALA A 2 -1.21 14.24 19.57
C ALA A 2 -1.72 13.96 18.14
N VAL A 3 -1.39 14.83 17.16
CA VAL A 3 -1.80 14.66 15.75
C VAL A 3 -1.13 13.46 15.09
N GLN A 4 0.16 13.22 15.36
CA GLN A 4 0.89 12.07 14.82
C GLN A 4 0.35 10.75 15.37
N LEU A 5 0.03 10.73 16.66
CA LEU A 5 -0.58 9.56 17.30
C LEU A 5 -1.97 9.27 16.72
N ALA A 6 -2.82 10.29 16.57
CA ALA A 6 -4.15 10.13 15.97
C ALA A 6 -4.08 9.63 14.52
N ASN A 7 -3.12 10.11 13.73
CA ASN A 7 -2.90 9.65 12.36
C ASN A 7 -2.43 8.19 12.32
N ALA A 8 -1.49 7.80 13.19
CA ALA A 8 -1.04 6.42 13.30
C ALA A 8 -2.17 5.48 13.74
N GLU A 9 -2.99 5.89 14.72
CA GLU A 9 -4.16 5.13 15.15
C GLU A 9 -5.21 4.98 14.04
N SER A 10 -5.44 6.01 13.23
CA SER A 10 -6.36 5.92 12.08
C SER A 10 -5.88 4.87 11.08
N LYS A 11 -4.61 4.94 10.68
CA LYS A 11 -4.00 3.98 9.74
C LYS A 11 -4.03 2.56 10.29
N CYS A 12 -3.75 2.38 11.58
CA CYS A 12 -3.86 1.07 12.23
C CYS A 12 -5.29 0.53 12.22
N ARG A 13 -6.31 1.38 12.41
CA ARG A 13 -7.72 0.96 12.32
C ARG A 13 -8.10 0.53 10.91
N GLU A 14 -7.65 1.26 9.90
CA GLU A 14 -7.91 0.95 8.48
C GLU A 14 -7.26 -0.39 8.08
N LEU A 15 -5.98 -0.60 8.43
CA LEU A 15 -5.30 -1.88 8.21
C LEU A 15 -5.96 -3.03 8.98
N ALA A 16 -6.42 -2.79 10.21
CA ALA A 16 -7.12 -3.82 10.99
C ALA A 16 -8.47 -4.20 10.36
N ALA A 17 -9.20 -3.22 9.82
CA ALA A 17 -10.46 -3.46 9.11
C ALA A 17 -10.24 -4.27 7.83
N GLU A 18 -9.25 -3.89 7.01
CA GLU A 18 -8.87 -4.64 5.80
C GLU A 18 -8.44 -6.09 6.13
N ASN A 19 -7.65 -6.29 7.19
CA ASN A 19 -7.27 -7.64 7.63
C ASN A 19 -8.48 -8.48 8.08
N ALA A 20 -9.48 -7.87 8.72
CA ALA A 20 -10.71 -8.55 9.09
C ALA A 20 -11.53 -8.95 7.86
N GLU A 21 -11.58 -8.10 6.84
CA GLU A 21 -12.24 -8.37 5.57
C GLU A 21 -11.55 -9.49 4.78
N MET A 22 -10.22 -9.44 4.64
CA MET A 22 -9.45 -10.53 4.03
C MET A 22 -9.69 -11.87 4.72
N ARG A 23 -9.70 -11.88 6.06
CA ARG A 23 -10.00 -13.09 6.83
C ARG A 23 -11.40 -13.62 6.54
N SER A 24 -12.39 -12.73 6.46
CA SER A 24 -13.76 -13.09 6.11
C SER A 24 -13.85 -13.71 4.70
N SER A 25 -13.14 -13.15 3.72
CA SER A 25 -13.08 -13.70 2.36
C SER A 25 -12.42 -15.08 2.31
N ILE A 26 -11.38 -15.30 3.10
CA ILE A 26 -10.74 -16.62 3.25
C ILE A 26 -11.72 -17.62 3.86
N ASP A 27 -12.36 -17.27 4.98
CA ASP A 27 -13.32 -18.15 5.66
C ASP A 27 -14.49 -18.53 4.73
N ALA A 28 -15.00 -17.57 3.95
CA ALA A 28 -16.04 -17.82 2.95
C ALA A 28 -15.56 -18.77 1.83
N THR A 29 -14.32 -18.62 1.38
CA THR A 29 -13.72 -19.49 0.36
C THR A 29 -13.56 -20.91 0.88
N ILE A 30 -13.08 -21.08 2.11
CA ILE A 30 -12.95 -22.39 2.76
C ILE A 30 -14.34 -23.05 2.91
N GLY A 31 -15.34 -22.32 3.39
CA GLY A 31 -16.71 -22.88 3.51
C GLY A 31 -17.32 -23.29 2.17
N TRP A 32 -17.01 -22.57 1.08
CA TRP A 32 -17.42 -22.98 -0.26
C TRP A 32 -16.69 -24.25 -0.72
N GLN A 33 -15.38 -24.37 -0.47
CA GLN A 33 -14.61 -25.57 -0.81
C GLN A 33 -15.09 -26.80 -0.03
N GLU A 34 -15.36 -26.67 1.27
CA GLU A 34 -15.85 -27.77 2.11
C GLU A 34 -17.28 -28.23 1.74
N SER A 35 -18.09 -27.35 1.13
CA SER A 35 -19.44 -27.69 0.67
C SER A 35 -19.50 -28.23 -0.77
N THR A 36 -18.38 -28.18 -1.50
CA THR A 36 -18.27 -28.68 -2.88
C THR A 36 -17.58 -30.05 -2.91
N ASP A 37 -17.94 -30.92 -3.87
CA ASP A 37 -17.38 -32.28 -4.00
C ASP A 37 -15.83 -32.25 -4.01
N PRO A 38 -15.13 -33.03 -3.17
CA PRO A 38 -13.67 -33.00 -3.05
C PRO A 38 -12.90 -33.30 -4.34
N GLU A 39 -13.54 -33.88 -5.37
CA GLU A 39 -12.92 -34.03 -6.70
C GLU A 39 -12.87 -32.73 -7.53
N ASN A 40 -13.63 -31.69 -7.16
CA ASN A 40 -13.72 -30.42 -7.88
C ASN A 40 -12.91 -29.29 -7.20
N GLY A 41 -11.75 -29.65 -6.65
CA GLY A 41 -10.85 -28.82 -5.84
C GLY A 41 -10.14 -27.68 -6.58
N GLU A 42 -10.77 -27.08 -7.60
CA GLU A 42 -10.22 -25.94 -8.32
C GLU A 42 -11.23 -24.81 -8.39
N SER A 43 -11.17 -23.90 -7.43
CA SER A 43 -10.76 -22.53 -7.76
C SER A 43 -10.72 -21.61 -6.54
N VAL A 44 -9.51 -21.32 -6.06
CA VAL A 44 -9.21 -20.17 -5.18
C VAL A 44 -9.25 -18.84 -5.96
N ARG A 45 -9.77 -18.85 -7.21
CA ARG A 45 -9.87 -17.66 -8.07
C ARG A 45 -10.55 -16.48 -7.38
N MET A 46 -11.46 -16.75 -6.47
CA MET A 46 -12.19 -15.72 -5.73
C MET A 46 -11.28 -14.83 -4.86
N LEU A 47 -10.07 -15.30 -4.52
CA LEU A 47 -9.08 -14.53 -3.76
C LEU A 47 -8.07 -13.76 -4.63
N VAL A 48 -8.00 -14.04 -5.95
CA VAL A 48 -6.96 -13.48 -6.85
C VAL A 48 -7.13 -11.97 -7.06
N ASP A 49 -8.36 -11.45 -6.96
CA ASP A 49 -8.68 -10.05 -7.23
C ASP A 49 -8.97 -9.21 -5.98
N ILE A 50 -8.71 -9.74 -4.77
CA ILE A 50 -8.88 -8.97 -3.54
C ILE A 50 -7.89 -7.81 -3.53
N LYS A 51 -8.41 -6.59 -3.42
CA LYS A 51 -7.62 -5.37 -3.30
C LYS A 51 -7.34 -5.06 -1.85
N THR A 52 -6.18 -4.49 -1.58
CA THR A 52 -5.74 -4.08 -0.24
C THR A 52 -5.39 -2.58 -0.22
N PRO A 53 -6.38 -1.69 -0.45
CA PRO A 53 -6.14 -0.26 -0.57
C PRO A 53 -5.56 0.39 0.71
N ALA A 54 -5.88 -0.11 1.90
CA ALA A 54 -5.29 0.39 3.14
C ALA A 54 -3.81 0.01 3.25
N THR A 55 -3.46 -1.21 2.83
CA THR A 55 -2.06 -1.64 2.73
C THR A 55 -1.30 -0.82 1.68
N ASP A 56 -1.89 -0.58 0.50
CA ASP A 56 -1.28 0.24 -0.54
C ASP A 56 -1.05 1.68 -0.08
N ALA A 57 -2.04 2.27 0.59
CA ALA A 57 -1.94 3.59 1.20
C ALA A 57 -0.83 3.67 2.26
N PHE A 58 -0.72 2.64 3.11
CA PHE A 58 0.34 2.55 4.10
C PHE A 58 1.73 2.45 3.47
N LEU A 59 1.91 1.59 2.47
CA LEU A 59 3.19 1.42 1.78
C LEU A 59 3.62 2.68 1.01
N ALA A 60 2.66 3.42 0.46
CA ALA A 60 2.94 4.70 -0.20
C ALA A 60 3.43 5.77 0.80
N GLU A 61 2.82 5.83 1.99
CA GLU A 61 3.31 6.69 3.07
C GLU A 61 4.74 6.30 3.51
N VAL A 62 5.00 5.02 3.74
CA VAL A 62 6.34 4.55 4.15
C VAL A 62 7.38 4.92 3.09
N ARG A 63 7.05 4.74 1.80
CA ARG A 63 7.91 5.18 0.69
C ARG A 63 8.13 6.69 0.71
N ALA A 64 7.08 7.49 0.91
CA ALA A 64 7.20 8.95 1.00
C ALA A 64 8.11 9.39 2.15
N GLN A 65 7.98 8.78 3.33
CA GLN A 65 8.85 9.06 4.48
C GLN A 65 10.32 8.69 4.19
N GLY A 66 10.57 7.57 3.50
CA GLY A 66 11.91 7.20 3.05
C GLY A 66 12.53 8.24 2.11
N VAL A 67 11.72 8.76 1.18
CA VAL A 67 12.15 9.79 0.23
C VAL A 67 12.41 11.14 0.92
N GLU A 68 11.60 11.52 1.90
CA GLU A 68 11.83 12.73 2.71
C GLU A 68 13.13 12.65 3.51
N MET A 69 13.44 11.49 4.09
CA MET A 69 14.72 11.30 4.78
C MET A 69 15.91 11.47 3.83
N ALA A 70 15.78 11.01 2.57
CA ALA A 70 16.79 11.23 1.56
C ALA A 70 16.86 12.71 1.14
N ALA A 71 15.73 13.41 1.00
CA ALA A 71 15.69 14.84 0.72
C ALA A 71 16.42 15.66 1.80
N CYS A 72 16.14 15.38 3.09
CA CYS A 72 16.84 16.02 4.21
C CYS A 72 18.36 15.77 4.16
N ALA A 73 18.78 14.54 3.88
CA ALA A 73 20.21 14.23 3.78
C ALA A 73 20.91 14.98 2.63
N LEU A 74 20.19 15.30 1.54
CA LEU A 74 20.71 16.10 0.43
C LEU A 74 20.73 17.59 0.72
N ASP A 75 19.74 18.08 1.48
CA ASP A 75 19.71 19.46 1.97
C ASP A 75 20.94 19.75 2.85
N ASP A 76 21.30 18.81 3.73
CA ASP A 76 22.48 18.90 4.60
C ASP A 76 23.81 19.04 3.83
N VAL A 77 23.88 18.54 2.59
CA VAL A 77 25.05 18.67 1.70
C VAL A 77 24.90 19.77 0.64
N ASN A 78 23.96 20.69 0.82
CA ASN A 78 23.65 21.81 -0.10
C ASN A 78 23.26 21.35 -1.52
N GLN A 79 22.70 20.15 -1.67
CA GLN A 79 22.20 19.64 -2.95
C GLN A 79 20.70 19.97 -3.14
N PHE A 80 20.34 21.24 -3.00
CA PHE A 80 18.97 21.74 -2.97
C PHE A 80 18.10 21.31 -4.17
N ASN A 81 18.67 21.24 -5.37
CA ASN A 81 17.93 20.80 -6.56
C ASN A 81 17.44 19.35 -6.43
N TYR A 82 18.25 18.48 -5.83
CA TYR A 82 17.87 17.08 -5.62
C TYR A 82 16.94 16.93 -4.43
N ALA A 83 17.16 17.68 -3.33
CA ALA A 83 16.25 17.71 -2.20
C ALA A 83 14.81 18.10 -2.62
N ASN A 84 14.65 19.18 -3.39
CA ASN A 84 13.34 19.62 -3.88
C ASN A 84 12.67 18.57 -4.79
N MET A 85 13.42 17.90 -5.67
CA MET A 85 12.87 16.83 -6.51
C MET A 85 12.39 15.63 -5.69
N LEU A 86 13.09 15.30 -4.60
CA LEU A 86 12.70 14.23 -3.69
C LEU A 86 11.47 14.61 -2.86
N ASP A 87 11.38 15.85 -2.36
CA ASP A 87 10.18 16.33 -1.69
C ASP A 87 8.93 16.26 -2.59
N ASP A 88 9.07 16.65 -3.85
CA ASP A 88 8.00 16.52 -4.85
C ASP A 88 7.60 15.05 -5.08
N LEU A 89 8.57 14.14 -5.12
CA LEU A 89 8.33 12.70 -5.24
C LEU A 89 7.60 12.15 -4.01
N ALA A 90 7.99 12.55 -2.80
CA ALA A 90 7.32 12.15 -1.57
C ALA A 90 5.85 12.62 -1.54
N GLN A 91 5.57 13.84 -2.02
CA GLN A 91 4.20 14.33 -2.14
C GLN A 91 3.37 13.57 -3.17
N LYS A 92 3.96 13.21 -4.32
CA LYS A 92 3.29 12.38 -5.35
C LYS A 92 2.93 11.01 -4.80
N LEU A 93 3.87 10.34 -4.13
CA LEU A 93 3.64 9.05 -3.47
C LEU A 93 2.43 9.09 -2.53
N ARG A 94 2.24 10.18 -1.77
CA ARG A 94 1.07 10.34 -0.88
C ARG A 94 -0.24 10.63 -1.60
N LYS A 95 -0.21 11.36 -2.73
CA LYS A 95 -1.42 11.70 -3.50
C LYS A 95 -1.93 10.52 -4.29
N ASP A 96 -1.03 9.74 -4.85
CA ASP A 96 -1.36 8.65 -5.76
C ASP A 96 -1.61 7.33 -5.02
N SER A 97 -1.40 7.28 -3.70
CA SER A 97 -1.88 6.17 -2.86
C SER A 97 -3.42 6.04 -2.83
N ASN A 98 -4.12 7.09 -3.26
CA ASN A 98 -5.55 7.10 -3.55
C ASN A 98 -5.89 6.58 -4.97
N THR A 99 -4.90 6.16 -5.76
CA THR A 99 -5.06 5.60 -7.11
C THR A 99 -4.60 4.14 -7.14
N ALA A 100 -5.38 3.28 -7.81
CA ALA A 100 -5.31 1.82 -7.64
C ALA A 100 -4.06 1.12 -8.23
N ASP A 101 -3.12 1.84 -8.87
CA ASP A 101 -1.91 1.26 -9.47
C ASP A 101 -0.76 2.29 -9.61
N PRO A 102 0.37 2.13 -8.87
CA PRO A 102 1.52 3.03 -8.92
C PRO A 102 2.37 2.93 -10.21
N LEU A 103 2.29 1.83 -10.97
CA LEU A 103 2.89 1.72 -12.32
C LEU A 103 2.05 2.52 -13.32
N ALA A 104 0.71 2.37 -13.28
CA ALA A 104 -0.20 3.16 -14.12
C ALA A 104 -0.11 4.66 -13.82
N ALA A 105 0.16 5.03 -12.57
CA ALA A 105 0.40 6.42 -12.15
C ALA A 105 1.79 6.95 -12.55
N GLY A 106 2.70 6.12 -13.09
CA GLY A 106 4.03 6.52 -13.54
C GLY A 106 4.99 6.89 -12.40
N ILE A 107 4.72 6.43 -11.18
CA ILE A 107 5.52 6.72 -9.98
C ILE A 107 6.76 5.84 -9.94
N ILE A 108 6.61 4.58 -10.35
CA ILE A 108 7.68 3.61 -10.48
C ILE A 108 7.72 3.12 -11.92
N THR A 109 8.91 2.75 -12.37
CA THR A 109 9.11 2.14 -13.69
C THR A 109 9.19 0.63 -13.53
N GLU A 110 8.67 -0.09 -14.53
CA GLU A 110 8.79 -1.55 -14.61
C GLU A 110 10.27 -1.93 -14.56
N VAL A 111 10.64 -2.82 -13.64
CA VAL A 111 11.99 -3.40 -13.61
C VAL A 111 11.99 -4.47 -14.71
N GLY A 112 12.85 -4.28 -15.72
CA GLY A 112 12.78 -4.94 -17.03
C GLY A 112 12.60 -6.47 -17.07
N GLU A 113 12.14 -6.93 -18.23
CA GLU A 113 11.95 -8.35 -18.64
C GLU A 113 13.23 -9.20 -18.53
#